data_AF-A0A8H3DHH9-F1
#
_entry.id   AF-A0A8H3DHH9-F1
#
_cell.length_a   1.000
_cell.length_b   1.000
_cell.length_c   1.000
_cell.angle_alpha   90.00
_cell.angle_beta   90.00
_cell.angle_gamma   90.00
#
_symmetry.space_group_name_H-M   'P 1'
#
loop_
_entity.id
_entity.type
_entity.pdbx_description
1 polymer ?
#
loop_
_entity_poly.entity_id
_entity_poly.type
_entity_poly.pdbx_seq_one_letter_code
_entity_poly.pdbx_strand_id
1 'polypeptide(L)'
;MDLKGMRHWVIQLDSEPDLCRYYDQGKRVADSKAVRGVLKDIRAQPTLIYLGGHTEKKDDQLAYTPADYLSTNSPDQRQLIFYDTMRQWLLNDRHLAPLVFITEVCFCENFLKLPYVLEHEGNEARWVPTGHPEVSTGKLREVVHFAATSPDELSMAFNTGAVFTRAFYNIKLSETRSLKDIAKKLQENVNAILSSDSKGRSQHPKVYSSRVMDEPHFFATLGFCSPNSVIETDSDSSG
;
A
#
# COMPACT_ATOMS: atom_id res chain seq x y z
N MET A 1 9.57 13.76 -2.98
CA MET A 1 10.74 12.85 -3.02
C MET A 1 10.29 11.40 -3.12
N ASP A 2 9.17 11.12 -2.46
CA ASP A 2 8.52 9.83 -2.26
C ASP A 2 8.23 9.06 -3.56
N LEU A 3 7.57 9.71 -4.53
CA LEU A 3 7.26 9.08 -5.82
C LEU A 3 8.50 8.71 -6.67
N LYS A 4 9.66 9.33 -6.42
CA LYS A 4 10.91 8.91 -7.09
C LYS A 4 11.47 7.64 -6.46
N GLY A 5 11.49 7.56 -5.12
CA GLY A 5 11.91 6.37 -4.37
C GLY A 5 11.00 5.18 -4.67
N MET A 6 9.68 5.39 -4.59
CA MET A 6 8.69 4.36 -4.94
C MET A 6 8.84 3.88 -6.39
N ARG A 7 9.04 4.79 -7.36
CA ARG A 7 9.29 4.37 -8.75
C ARG A 7 10.51 3.47 -8.87
N HIS A 8 11.62 3.85 -8.23
CA HIS A 8 12.84 3.04 -8.30
C HIS A 8 12.62 1.66 -7.69
N TRP A 9 11.92 1.59 -6.55
CA TRP A 9 11.58 0.35 -5.88
C TRP A 9 10.65 -0.53 -6.72
N VAL A 10 9.62 0.04 -7.37
CA VAL A 10 8.73 -0.70 -8.28
C VAL A 10 9.50 -1.26 -9.48
N ILE A 11 10.48 -0.53 -10.02
CA ILE A 11 11.32 -1.03 -11.13
C ILE A 11 12.21 -2.21 -10.70
N GLN A 12 12.56 -2.31 -9.41
CA GLN A 12 13.27 -3.49 -8.88
C GLN A 12 12.32 -4.68 -8.68
N LEU A 13 11.03 -4.41 -8.50
CA LEU A 13 9.98 -5.41 -8.35
C LEU A 13 9.55 -6.02 -9.69
N ASP A 14 9.53 -5.21 -10.73
CA ASP A 14 9.21 -5.54 -12.11
C ASP A 14 10.03 -4.62 -13.02
N SER A 15 10.82 -5.19 -13.95
CA SER A 15 11.70 -4.41 -14.82
C SER A 15 10.95 -3.58 -15.86
N GLU A 16 9.75 -3.98 -16.25
CA GLU A 16 8.94 -3.32 -17.27
C GLU A 16 7.51 -3.03 -16.78
N PRO A 17 7.34 -2.31 -15.65
CA PRO A 17 6.03 -2.11 -15.08
C PRO A 17 5.25 -1.10 -15.92
N ASP A 18 3.96 -1.37 -16.16
CA ASP A 18 3.04 -0.37 -16.69
C ASP A 18 2.77 0.71 -15.62
N LEU A 19 3.68 1.69 -15.55
CA LEU A 19 3.72 2.67 -14.48
C LEU A 19 2.99 3.96 -14.84
N CYS A 20 1.84 4.17 -14.21
CA CYS A 20 1.13 5.44 -14.24
C CYS A 20 1.36 6.28 -12.96
N ARG A 21 1.72 7.56 -13.12
CA ARG A 21 1.93 8.51 -12.00
C ARG A 21 1.06 9.75 -12.15
N TYR A 22 0.46 10.14 -11.04
CA TYR A 22 -0.35 11.34 -10.91
C TYR A 22 0.22 12.21 -9.79
N TYR A 23 0.13 13.53 -9.93
CA TYR A 23 0.70 14.53 -9.03
C TYR A 23 -0.33 15.62 -8.74
N ASP A 24 -0.11 16.46 -7.74
CA ASP A 24 -1.03 17.57 -7.47
C ASP A 24 -1.07 18.60 -8.62
N GLN A 25 0.00 18.69 -9.41
CA GLN A 25 0.13 19.62 -10.54
C GLN A 25 0.89 18.99 -11.70
N GLY A 26 0.63 19.48 -12.92
CA GLY A 26 1.35 19.09 -14.14
C GLY A 26 0.49 18.37 -15.16
N LYS A 27 1.11 17.52 -15.99
CA LYS A 27 0.44 16.87 -17.14
C LYS A 27 -0.55 15.76 -16.74
N ARG A 28 -0.32 15.10 -15.60
CA ARG A 28 -1.18 14.05 -15.05
C ARG A 28 -1.52 14.42 -13.61
N VAL A 29 -2.64 15.12 -13.44
CA VAL A 29 -3.07 15.61 -12.13
C VAL A 29 -3.82 14.50 -11.38
N ALA A 30 -3.55 14.36 -10.08
CA ALA A 30 -4.27 13.45 -9.17
C ALA A 30 -5.60 14.06 -8.73
N ASP A 31 -6.40 14.52 -9.70
CA ASP A 31 -7.75 15.02 -9.46
C ASP A 31 -8.72 13.87 -9.13
N SER A 32 -9.90 14.24 -8.64
CA SER A 32 -10.92 13.28 -8.27
C SER A 32 -11.30 12.34 -9.42
N LYS A 33 -11.31 12.80 -10.66
CA LYS A 33 -11.64 11.99 -11.84
C LYS A 33 -10.55 10.95 -12.11
N ALA A 34 -9.28 11.35 -12.11
CA ALA A 34 -8.15 10.47 -12.33
C ALA A 34 -8.03 9.41 -11.24
N VAL A 35 -8.14 9.82 -9.97
CA VAL A 35 -8.09 8.89 -8.82
C VAL A 35 -9.25 7.90 -8.89
N ARG A 36 -10.49 8.36 -9.14
CA ARG A 36 -11.64 7.47 -9.34
C ARG A 36 -11.43 6.51 -10.52
N GLY A 37 -10.81 6.98 -11.61
CA GLY A 37 -10.48 6.17 -12.77
C GLY A 37 -9.57 5.00 -12.40
N VAL A 38 -8.45 5.29 -11.74
CA VAL A 38 -7.48 4.27 -11.31
C VAL A 38 -8.11 3.25 -10.35
N LEU A 39 -8.87 3.72 -9.35
CA LEU A 39 -9.47 2.82 -8.35
C LEU A 39 -10.56 1.90 -8.91
N LYS A 40 -11.23 2.31 -9.99
CA LYS A 40 -12.30 1.54 -10.65
C LYS A 40 -11.78 0.63 -11.76
N ASP A 41 -10.58 0.85 -12.24
CA ASP A 41 -10.07 0.14 -13.40
C ASP A 41 -9.96 -1.36 -13.14
N ILE A 42 -10.48 -2.16 -14.07
CA ILE A 42 -10.55 -3.62 -13.88
C ILE A 42 -9.14 -4.18 -14.01
N ARG A 43 -8.73 -4.96 -13.01
CA ARG A 43 -7.36 -5.44 -12.89
C ARG A 43 -7.32 -6.88 -13.38
N ALA A 44 -6.57 -7.10 -14.47
CA ALA A 44 -6.32 -8.42 -15.04
C ALA A 44 -4.94 -8.98 -14.66
N GLN A 45 -4.06 -8.17 -14.07
CA GLN A 45 -2.71 -8.53 -13.65
C GLN A 45 -2.42 -8.05 -12.23
N PRO A 46 -1.44 -8.64 -11.52
CA PRO A 46 -1.01 -8.16 -10.20
C PRO A 46 -0.76 -6.66 -10.23
N THR A 47 -1.40 -5.93 -9.33
CA THR A 47 -1.37 -4.46 -9.36
C THR A 47 -0.90 -3.91 -8.03
N LEU A 48 0.00 -2.93 -8.09
CA LEU A 48 0.39 -2.14 -6.93
C LEU A 48 -0.15 -0.71 -7.08
N ILE A 49 -0.90 -0.26 -6.08
CA ILE A 49 -1.41 1.12 -6.02
C ILE A 49 -0.80 1.80 -4.79
N TYR A 50 -0.06 2.88 -5.02
CA TYR A 50 0.40 3.78 -3.96
C TYR A 50 -0.45 5.05 -3.95
N LEU A 51 -1.05 5.38 -2.82
CA LEU A 51 -1.87 6.56 -2.61
C LEU A 51 -1.29 7.38 -1.45
N GLY A 52 -0.68 8.51 -1.78
CA GLY A 52 -0.21 9.51 -0.82
C GLY A 52 -1.05 10.77 -0.85
N GLY A 53 -1.22 11.44 0.29
CA GLY A 53 -1.91 12.73 0.36
C GLY A 53 -2.54 13.02 1.71
N HIS A 54 -3.65 13.75 1.69
CA HIS A 54 -4.35 14.20 2.88
C HIS A 54 -5.72 13.55 3.02
N THR A 55 -6.22 13.57 4.25
CA THR A 55 -7.50 12.99 4.64
C THR A 55 -8.33 13.99 5.40
N GLU A 56 -9.64 13.92 5.22
CA GLU A 56 -10.62 14.70 5.96
C GLU A 56 -11.68 13.78 6.54
N LYS A 57 -12.26 14.18 7.68
CA LYS A 57 -13.42 13.53 8.27
C LYS A 57 -14.68 14.36 7.93
N LYS A 58 -15.66 13.76 7.27
CA LYS A 58 -16.97 14.35 6.95
C LYS A 58 -18.08 13.38 7.34
N ASP A 59 -19.07 13.85 8.09
CA ASP A 59 -20.22 13.04 8.55
C ASP A 59 -19.80 11.72 9.22
N ASP A 60 -18.79 11.81 10.10
CA ASP A 60 -18.14 10.68 10.77
C ASP A 60 -17.42 9.66 9.88
N GLN A 61 -17.22 9.97 8.60
CA GLN A 61 -16.49 9.12 7.66
C GLN A 61 -15.17 9.76 7.23
N LEU A 62 -14.13 8.94 7.18
CA LEU A 62 -12.84 9.34 6.63
C LEU A 62 -12.85 9.29 5.09
N ALA A 63 -12.23 10.30 4.49
CA ALA A 63 -12.12 10.44 3.05
C ALA A 63 -10.74 10.95 2.64
N TYR A 64 -10.28 10.47 1.49
CA TYR A 64 -9.12 11.02 0.80
C TYR A 64 -9.47 12.34 0.12
N THR A 65 -8.51 13.26 0.11
CA THR A 65 -8.60 14.56 -0.56
C THR A 65 -7.75 14.56 -1.83
N PRO A 66 -8.35 14.53 -3.03
CA PRO A 66 -7.62 14.65 -4.29
C PRO A 66 -7.16 16.09 -4.54
N ALA A 67 -6.35 16.31 -5.58
CA ALA A 67 -5.75 17.62 -5.87
C ALA A 67 -6.77 18.74 -6.16
N ASP A 68 -7.95 18.40 -6.68
CA ASP A 68 -9.05 19.32 -6.97
C ASP A 68 -9.98 19.56 -5.76
N TYR A 69 -9.63 19.05 -4.58
CA TYR A 69 -10.43 19.18 -3.35
C TYR A 69 -10.80 20.63 -2.99
N LEU A 70 -9.86 21.58 -3.15
CA LEU A 70 -10.09 23.02 -2.89
C LEU A 70 -10.56 23.81 -4.13
N SER A 71 -10.86 23.15 -5.24
CA SER A 71 -11.28 23.83 -6.48
C SER A 71 -12.65 24.52 -6.36
N THR A 72 -13.43 24.16 -5.34
CA THR A 72 -14.75 24.74 -5.04
C THR A 72 -14.75 25.44 -3.69
N ASN A 73 -15.31 26.65 -3.62
CA ASN A 73 -15.43 27.41 -2.37
C ASN A 73 -16.51 26.86 -1.42
N SER A 74 -17.40 25.99 -1.91
CA SER A 74 -18.45 25.37 -1.09
C SER A 74 -17.93 24.06 -0.48
N PRO A 75 -17.94 23.90 0.86
CA PRO A 75 -17.56 22.65 1.52
C PRO A 75 -18.38 21.43 1.06
N ASP A 76 -19.62 21.64 0.62
CA ASP A 76 -20.51 20.58 0.13
C ASP A 76 -20.18 20.10 -1.29
N GLN A 77 -19.40 20.89 -2.02
CA GLN A 77 -18.96 20.57 -3.39
C GLN A 77 -17.55 19.99 -3.45
N ARG A 78 -16.86 19.91 -2.29
CA ARG A 78 -15.52 19.32 -2.17
C ARG A 78 -15.54 17.89 -2.69
N GLN A 79 -14.65 17.61 -3.64
CA GLN A 79 -14.54 16.30 -4.29
C GLN A 79 -13.81 15.30 -3.38
N LEU A 80 -14.49 14.83 -2.34
CA LEU A 80 -13.98 13.80 -1.44
C LEU A 80 -14.13 12.39 -2.03
N ILE A 81 -13.23 11.48 -1.67
CA ILE A 81 -13.35 10.06 -1.96
C ILE A 81 -13.29 9.28 -0.65
N PHE A 82 -14.45 8.86 -0.15
CA PHE A 82 -14.60 8.12 1.11
C PHE A 82 -13.92 6.76 1.06
N TYR A 83 -13.36 6.31 2.19
CA TYR A 83 -12.67 5.02 2.26
C TYR A 83 -13.59 3.84 1.91
N ASP A 84 -14.84 3.86 2.37
CA ASP A 84 -15.80 2.80 2.03
C ASP A 84 -16.10 2.76 0.52
N THR A 85 -16.11 3.93 -0.14
CA THR A 85 -16.25 4.00 -1.60
C THR A 85 -15.02 3.40 -2.30
N MET A 86 -13.80 3.71 -1.82
CA MET A 86 -12.58 3.10 -2.35
C MET A 86 -12.59 1.58 -2.19
N ARG A 87 -13.03 1.08 -1.02
CA ARG A 87 -13.20 -0.35 -0.75
C ARG A 87 -14.12 -1.02 -1.77
N GLN A 88 -15.30 -0.45 -2.01
CA GLN A 88 -16.26 -1.00 -2.97
C GLN A 88 -15.69 -1.07 -4.39
N TRP A 89 -14.89 -0.09 -4.79
CA TRP A 89 -14.23 -0.12 -6.09
C TRP A 89 -13.11 -1.14 -6.11
N LEU A 90 -12.18 -1.09 -5.16
CA LEU A 90 -11.00 -1.95 -5.14
C LEU A 90 -11.31 -3.43 -4.88
N LEU A 91 -12.39 -3.75 -4.16
CA LEU A 91 -12.78 -5.14 -3.87
C LEU A 91 -13.91 -5.64 -4.78
N ASN A 92 -14.23 -4.93 -5.85
CA ASN A 92 -15.30 -5.32 -6.78
C ASN A 92 -15.05 -6.70 -7.43
N ASP A 93 -16.11 -7.52 -7.56
CA ASP A 93 -16.11 -8.85 -8.18
C ASP A 93 -15.64 -8.93 -9.65
N ARG A 94 -15.31 -7.81 -10.29
CA ARG A 94 -14.71 -7.80 -11.63
C ARG A 94 -13.18 -7.89 -11.64
N HIS A 95 -12.49 -7.60 -10.53
CA HIS A 95 -11.03 -7.71 -10.48
C HIS A 95 -10.59 -9.16 -10.44
N LEU A 96 -9.65 -9.58 -11.29
CA LEU A 96 -9.29 -11.01 -11.40
C LEU A 96 -7.89 -11.32 -10.85
N ALA A 97 -7.16 -10.31 -10.39
CA ALA A 97 -5.76 -10.42 -10.01
C ALA A 97 -5.44 -9.80 -8.63
N PRO A 98 -4.30 -10.18 -8.02
CA PRO A 98 -3.87 -9.64 -6.73
C PRO A 98 -3.72 -8.12 -6.68
N LEU A 99 -3.88 -7.56 -5.49
CA LEU A 99 -3.71 -6.13 -5.21
C LEU A 99 -2.79 -5.91 -4.01
N VAL A 100 -1.74 -5.10 -4.21
CA VAL A 100 -0.98 -4.47 -3.13
C VAL A 100 -1.37 -3.01 -3.07
N PHE A 101 -2.12 -2.62 -2.04
CA PHE A 101 -2.54 -1.25 -1.80
C PHE A 101 -1.68 -0.62 -0.71
N ILE A 102 -1.05 0.52 -1.00
CA ILE A 102 -0.16 1.21 -0.08
C ILE A 102 -0.72 2.61 0.14
N THR A 103 -1.03 2.97 1.38
CA THR A 103 -1.60 4.28 1.72
C THR A 103 -0.67 5.06 2.64
N GLU A 104 -0.27 6.25 2.19
CA GLU A 104 0.51 7.24 2.93
C GLU A 104 -0.36 8.46 3.20
N VAL A 105 -1.25 8.33 4.18
CA VAL A 105 -2.14 9.41 4.61
C VAL A 105 -2.29 9.38 6.14
N CYS A 106 -2.85 10.44 6.74
CA CYS A 106 -3.21 10.39 8.15
C CYS A 106 -4.42 9.47 8.37
N PHE A 107 -4.54 8.90 9.57
CA PHE A 107 -5.68 8.03 9.92
C PHE A 107 -5.85 6.89 8.91
N CYS A 108 -4.74 6.19 8.61
CA CYS A 108 -4.77 4.97 7.81
C CYS A 108 -5.44 3.85 8.60
N GLU A 109 -6.77 3.84 8.63
CA GLU A 109 -7.53 2.69 9.11
C GLU A 109 -7.39 1.50 8.13
N ASN A 110 -8.04 0.38 8.43
CA ASN A 110 -8.23 -0.70 7.47
C ASN A 110 -9.20 -0.26 6.36
N PHE A 111 -8.71 0.53 5.38
CA PHE A 111 -9.50 1.12 4.28
C PHE A 111 -10.40 0.09 3.62
N LEU A 112 -9.84 -1.11 3.43
CA LEU A 112 -10.46 -2.19 2.69
C LEU A 112 -11.29 -3.12 3.59
N LYS A 113 -11.35 -2.88 4.91
CA LYS A 113 -12.00 -3.75 5.90
C LYS A 113 -11.60 -5.22 5.73
N LEU A 114 -10.30 -5.46 5.51
CA LEU A 114 -9.76 -6.80 5.32
C LEU A 114 -9.84 -7.61 6.63
N PRO A 115 -10.07 -8.94 6.55
CA PRO A 115 -10.32 -9.81 7.70
C PRO A 115 -9.13 -10.06 8.61
N TYR A 116 -7.88 -9.84 8.15
CA TYR A 116 -6.68 -10.10 8.95
C TYR A 116 -5.77 -8.88 9.02
N VAL A 117 -5.07 -8.72 10.16
CA VAL A 117 -4.01 -7.75 10.38
C VAL A 117 -2.78 -8.45 10.94
N LEU A 118 -1.58 -8.02 10.56
CA LEU A 118 -0.34 -8.40 11.23
C LEU A 118 -0.13 -7.55 12.48
N GLU A 119 -0.04 -8.22 13.62
CA GLU A 119 0.37 -7.61 14.88
C GLU A 119 1.74 -8.14 15.29
N HIS A 120 2.53 -7.27 15.92
CA HIS A 120 3.82 -7.62 16.49
C HIS A 120 3.67 -7.78 18.00
N GLU A 121 4.00 -8.98 18.50
CA GLU A 121 4.10 -9.26 19.93
C GLU A 121 5.55 -9.64 20.23
N GLY A 122 6.29 -8.71 20.83
CA GLY A 122 7.73 -8.87 21.05
C GLY A 122 8.49 -9.00 19.73
N ASN A 123 9.12 -10.16 19.51
CA ASN A 123 9.95 -10.43 18.33
C ASN A 123 9.21 -11.16 17.19
N GLU A 124 7.96 -11.55 17.40
CA GLU A 124 7.16 -12.34 16.46
C GLU A 124 6.03 -11.52 15.85
N ALA A 125 5.70 -11.83 14.59
CA ALA A 125 4.56 -11.27 13.88
C ALA A 125 3.48 -12.34 13.74
N ARG A 126 2.26 -12.03 14.16
CA ARG A 126 1.11 -12.95 14.10
C ARG A 126 -0.05 -12.33 13.33
N TRP A 127 -0.80 -13.19 12.64
CA TRP A 127 -2.05 -12.81 12.01
C TRP A 127 -3.16 -12.78 13.06
N VAL A 128 -3.89 -11.68 13.13
CA VAL A 128 -5.01 -11.48 14.05
C VAL A 128 -6.26 -11.16 13.24
N PRO A 129 -7.42 -11.79 13.53
CA PRO A 129 -8.69 -11.42 12.92
C PRO A 129 -9.08 -9.98 13.27
N THR A 130 -9.54 -9.21 12.29
CA THR A 130 -10.01 -7.82 12.49
C THR A 130 -11.49 -7.73 12.86
N GLY A 131 -12.21 -8.85 12.82
CA GLY A 131 -13.66 -8.90 13.01
C GLY A 131 -14.47 -8.53 11.76
N HIS A 132 -13.82 -8.15 10.66
CA HIS A 132 -14.48 -8.01 9.37
C HIS A 132 -14.72 -9.37 8.71
N PRO A 133 -15.84 -9.53 7.98
CA PRO A 133 -16.09 -10.77 7.25
C PRO A 133 -14.98 -11.01 6.24
N GLU A 134 -14.71 -12.29 5.97
CA GLU A 134 -13.88 -12.66 4.84
C GLU A 134 -14.45 -12.00 3.57
N VAL A 135 -13.55 -11.47 2.74
CA VAL A 135 -13.98 -10.88 1.48
C VAL A 135 -14.55 -12.03 0.65
N SER A 136 -15.87 -12.02 0.44
CA SER A 136 -16.62 -13.07 -0.25
C SER A 136 -16.32 -13.09 -1.74
N THR A 137 -15.07 -13.33 -2.12
CA THR A 137 -14.64 -13.43 -3.51
C THR A 137 -14.53 -14.90 -3.83
N GLY A 138 -15.43 -15.39 -4.69
CA GLY A 138 -15.23 -16.68 -5.34
C GLY A 138 -13.80 -16.73 -5.94
N LYS A 139 -13.07 -17.81 -5.63
CA LYS A 139 -11.68 -18.08 -6.04
C LYS A 139 -10.72 -16.89 -5.92
N LEU A 140 -10.02 -16.83 -4.78
CA LEU A 140 -8.66 -16.30 -4.60
C LEU A 140 -8.40 -14.89 -5.16
N ARG A 141 -8.68 -13.86 -4.34
CA ARG A 141 -8.15 -12.52 -4.56
C ARG A 141 -7.31 -12.12 -3.38
N GLU A 142 -6.01 -12.23 -3.58
CA GLU A 142 -5.02 -11.83 -2.59
C GLU A 142 -4.96 -10.30 -2.61
N VAL A 143 -5.40 -9.70 -1.52
CA VAL A 143 -5.39 -8.25 -1.33
C VAL A 143 -4.63 -7.97 -0.06
N VAL A 144 -3.59 -7.17 -0.18
CA VAL A 144 -2.79 -6.70 0.94
C VAL A 144 -2.82 -5.19 0.98
N HIS A 145 -3.06 -4.64 2.16
CA HIS A 145 -3.07 -3.20 2.40
C HIS A 145 -1.98 -2.84 3.41
N PHE A 146 -0.96 -2.10 2.95
CA PHE A 146 0.02 -1.45 3.80
C PHE A 146 -0.45 -0.05 4.14
N ALA A 147 -0.82 0.15 5.40
CA ALA A 147 -1.25 1.41 5.97
C ALA A 147 -0.06 2.11 6.66
N ALA A 148 0.15 3.38 6.35
CA ALA A 148 1.26 4.15 6.92
C ALA A 148 1.17 4.34 8.44
N THR A 149 -0.04 4.32 8.99
CA THR A 149 -0.30 4.59 10.40
C THR A 149 -1.24 3.54 10.98
N SER A 150 -1.33 3.49 12.30
CA SER A 150 -2.43 2.84 12.99
C SER A 150 -3.70 3.71 12.91
N PRO A 151 -4.87 3.18 13.30
CA PRO A 151 -6.06 4.00 13.51
C PRO A 151 -5.76 5.18 14.43
N ASP A 152 -6.41 6.31 14.19
CA ASP A 152 -6.27 7.57 14.94
C ASP A 152 -4.88 8.23 14.95
N GLU A 153 -3.90 7.67 14.22
CA GLU A 153 -2.53 8.18 14.16
C GLU A 153 -2.31 9.07 12.92
N LEU A 154 -1.49 10.11 13.09
CA LEU A 154 -1.10 11.01 12.00
C LEU A 154 0.12 10.46 11.26
N SER A 155 0.10 10.54 9.92
CA SER A 155 1.32 10.24 9.16
C SER A 155 2.31 11.39 9.27
N MET A 156 3.60 11.06 9.33
CA MET A 156 4.69 12.00 9.45
C MET A 156 5.48 12.17 8.15
N ALA A 157 5.89 13.41 7.91
CA ALA A 157 6.84 13.75 6.86
C ALA A 157 7.91 14.70 7.39
N PHE A 158 9.09 14.60 6.79
CA PHE A 158 10.21 15.52 6.98
C PHE A 158 10.54 16.20 5.64
N ASN A 159 11.50 17.13 5.66
CA ASN A 159 12.00 17.79 4.45
C ASN A 159 12.51 16.80 3.38
N THR A 160 12.86 15.58 3.80
CA THR A 160 13.34 14.48 2.96
C THR A 160 12.23 13.53 2.48
N GLY A 161 10.96 13.81 2.76
CA GLY A 161 9.82 12.98 2.36
C GLY A 161 9.07 12.34 3.52
N ALA A 162 8.05 11.55 3.19
CA ALA A 162 7.17 10.87 4.14
C ALA A 162 7.90 9.70 4.81
N VAL A 163 7.74 9.56 6.13
CA VAL A 163 8.50 8.59 6.94
C VAL A 163 8.21 7.16 6.49
N PHE A 164 6.94 6.80 6.38
CA PHE A 164 6.55 5.44 5.99
C PHE A 164 6.99 5.12 4.57
N THR A 165 6.77 6.02 3.60
CA THR A 165 7.15 5.77 2.20
C THR A 165 8.64 5.53 2.09
N ARG A 166 9.46 6.32 2.79
CA ARG A 166 10.91 6.11 2.88
C ARG A 166 11.27 4.79 3.53
N ALA A 167 10.61 4.43 4.62
CA ALA A 167 10.82 3.15 5.29
C ALA A 167 10.48 1.96 4.37
N PHE A 168 9.39 2.08 3.60
CA PHE A 168 8.86 1.07 2.70
C PHE A 168 9.79 0.82 1.52
N TYR A 169 10.16 1.86 0.76
CA TYR A 169 11.03 1.67 -0.41
C TYR A 169 12.48 1.30 -0.05
N ASN A 170 12.86 1.34 1.22
CA ASN A 170 14.15 0.86 1.73
C ASN A 170 14.15 -0.64 2.06
N ILE A 171 13.02 -1.34 1.90
CA ILE A 171 12.96 -2.80 2.01
C ILE A 171 13.53 -3.38 0.73
N LYS A 172 14.67 -4.10 0.84
CA LYS A 172 15.35 -4.70 -0.30
C LYS A 172 14.52 -5.85 -0.87
N LEU A 173 14.22 -5.76 -2.17
CA LEU A 173 13.48 -6.79 -2.90
C LEU A 173 14.35 -7.97 -3.36
N SER A 174 15.68 -7.84 -3.27
CA SER A 174 16.63 -8.94 -3.57
C SER A 174 16.62 -10.04 -2.51
N GLU A 175 15.96 -9.81 -1.37
CA GLU A 175 15.91 -10.76 -0.26
C GLU A 175 14.55 -11.46 -0.28
N THR A 176 14.57 -12.80 -0.27
CA THR A 176 13.36 -13.61 -0.10
C THR A 176 12.75 -13.33 1.27
N ARG A 177 11.60 -12.67 1.28
CA ARG A 177 10.93 -12.22 2.51
C ARG A 177 9.44 -12.58 2.49
N SER A 178 8.99 -13.12 3.62
CA SER A 178 7.56 -13.29 3.88
C SER A 178 6.90 -11.94 4.16
N LEU A 179 5.57 -11.90 4.12
CA LEU A 179 4.84 -10.67 4.46
C LEU A 179 5.08 -10.24 5.92
N LYS A 180 5.27 -11.21 6.82
CA LYS A 180 5.68 -10.99 8.22
C LYS A 180 7.05 -10.31 8.33
N ASP A 181 8.02 -10.78 7.55
CA ASP A 181 9.37 -10.19 7.53
C ASP A 181 9.36 -8.77 6.95
N ILE A 182 8.54 -8.53 5.93
CA ILE A 182 8.34 -7.20 5.34
C ILE A 182 7.73 -6.26 6.37
N ALA A 183 6.67 -6.67 7.07
CA ALA A 183 6.01 -5.86 8.11
C ALA A 183 6.99 -5.51 9.25
N LYS A 184 7.75 -6.50 9.73
CA LYS A 184 8.80 -6.27 10.74
C LYS A 184 9.84 -5.28 10.25
N LYS A 185 10.37 -5.48 9.04
CA LYS A 185 11.40 -4.62 8.47
C LYS A 185 10.89 -3.19 8.26
N LEU A 186 9.63 -3.05 7.88
CA LEU A 186 8.97 -1.77 7.73
C LEU A 186 8.93 -1.00 9.06
N GLN A 187 8.50 -1.66 10.15
CA GLN A 187 8.50 -1.04 11.48
C GLN A 187 9.92 -0.68 11.95
N GLU A 188 10.90 -1.56 11.76
CA GLU A 188 12.31 -1.28 12.07
C GLU A 188 12.81 -0.03 11.33
N ASN A 189 12.51 0.06 10.03
CA ASN A 189 12.92 1.19 9.20
C ASN A 189 12.23 2.49 9.62
N VAL A 190 10.94 2.46 9.97
CA VAL A 190 10.21 3.63 10.51
C VAL A 190 10.86 4.08 11.83
N ASN A 191 11.11 3.15 12.74
CA ASN A 191 11.73 3.45 14.03
C ASN A 191 13.13 4.05 13.85
N ALA A 192 13.94 3.53 12.91
CA ALA A 192 15.27 4.06 12.63
C ALA A 192 15.25 5.46 12.02
N ILE A 193 14.24 5.79 11.21
CA ILE A 193 14.06 7.15 10.69
C ILE A 193 13.68 8.10 11.83
N LEU A 194 12.78 7.67 12.72
CA LEU A 194 12.26 8.46 13.82
C LEU A 194 13.19 8.52 15.04
N SER A 195 14.15 7.61 15.19
CA SER A 195 15.10 7.63 16.32
C SER A 195 16.00 8.87 16.33
N SER A 196 16.13 9.54 15.19
CA SER A 196 16.84 10.82 15.04
C SER A 196 15.96 12.05 15.34
N ASP A 197 14.66 11.85 15.59
CA ASP A 197 13.70 12.92 15.89
C ASP A 197 13.74 13.30 17.37
N SER A 198 14.11 14.55 17.66
CA SER A 198 14.21 15.06 19.03
C SER A 198 12.87 15.16 19.76
N LYS A 199 11.74 15.01 19.04
CA LYS A 199 10.39 15.13 19.60
C LYS A 199 9.81 13.80 20.10
N GLY A 200 10.54 12.68 19.96
CA GLY A 200 10.09 11.38 20.44
C GLY A 200 8.78 10.90 19.82
N ARG A 201 8.50 11.30 18.57
CA ARG A 201 7.29 10.89 17.86
C ARG A 201 7.39 9.44 17.38
N SER A 202 6.25 8.78 17.30
CA SER A 202 6.12 7.40 16.80
C SER A 202 5.11 7.33 15.66
N GLN A 203 5.32 6.36 14.77
CA GLN A 203 4.41 5.98 13.69
C GLN A 203 4.37 4.46 13.64
N HIS A 204 3.18 3.88 13.58
CA HIS A 204 2.98 2.44 13.68
C HIS A 204 2.25 1.92 12.44
N PRO A 205 2.99 1.58 11.37
CA PRO A 205 2.41 1.00 10.17
C PRO A 205 1.60 -0.27 10.47
N LYS A 206 0.57 -0.50 9.67
CA LYS A 206 -0.25 -1.71 9.74
C LYS A 206 -0.25 -2.42 8.40
N VAL A 207 -0.32 -3.75 8.45
CA VAL A 207 -0.45 -4.60 7.27
C VAL A 207 -1.70 -5.43 7.41
N TYR A 208 -2.67 -5.19 6.54
CA TYR A 208 -3.93 -5.91 6.48
C TYR A 208 -3.94 -6.85 5.27
N SER A 209 -4.65 -7.98 5.37
CA SER A 209 -4.70 -8.98 4.30
C SER A 209 -6.06 -9.65 4.19
N SER A 210 -6.44 -10.01 2.95
CA SER A 210 -7.65 -10.79 2.67
C SER A 210 -7.61 -12.22 3.21
N ARG A 211 -6.41 -12.75 3.46
CA ARG A 211 -6.17 -14.07 4.09
C ARG A 211 -4.88 -14.07 4.91
N VAL A 212 -4.70 -15.11 5.72
CA VAL A 212 -3.39 -15.45 6.27
C VAL A 212 -2.42 -15.73 5.12
N MET A 213 -1.27 -15.05 5.11
CA MET A 213 -0.21 -15.19 4.11
C MET A 213 1.10 -15.47 4.82
N ASP A 214 1.62 -16.68 4.66
CA ASP A 214 2.84 -17.19 5.30
C ASP A 214 3.89 -17.62 4.28
N GLU A 215 3.68 -17.30 3.00
CA GLU A 215 4.58 -17.65 1.93
C GLU A 215 5.94 -16.97 2.10
N PRO A 216 7.05 -17.68 1.87
CA PRO A 216 8.39 -17.15 2.10
C PRO A 216 8.79 -16.05 1.10
N HIS A 217 8.13 -15.98 -0.05
CA HIS A 217 8.41 -14.98 -1.09
C HIS A 217 7.14 -14.21 -1.46
N PHE A 218 6.71 -13.31 -0.58
CA PHE A 218 5.42 -12.60 -0.70
C PHE A 218 5.13 -12.04 -2.10
N PHE A 219 6.03 -11.22 -2.64
CA PHE A 219 5.78 -10.56 -3.93
C PHE A 219 5.75 -11.53 -5.13
N ALA A 220 6.60 -12.56 -5.15
CA ALA A 220 6.58 -13.56 -6.21
C ALA A 220 5.31 -14.44 -6.13
N THR A 221 4.83 -14.76 -4.92
CA THR A 221 3.55 -15.44 -4.73
C THR A 221 2.40 -14.66 -5.36
N LEU A 222 2.42 -13.33 -5.21
CA LEU A 222 1.42 -12.46 -5.84
C LEU A 222 1.61 -12.28 -7.36
N GLY A 223 2.64 -12.86 -7.96
CA GLY A 223 2.92 -12.78 -9.39
C GLY A 223 3.70 -11.53 -9.82
N PHE A 224 4.33 -10.79 -8.90
CA PHE A 224 5.27 -9.74 -9.25
C PHE A 224 6.64 -10.35 -9.58
N CYS A 225 7.22 -10.02 -10.73
CA CYS A 225 8.43 -10.67 -11.26
C CYS A 225 9.70 -9.82 -11.07
N SER A 226 10.57 -10.19 -10.14
CA SER A 226 11.90 -9.57 -10.05
C SER A 226 12.78 -9.97 -11.24
N PRO A 227 13.51 -9.04 -11.89
CA PRO A 227 14.39 -9.35 -13.03
C PRO A 227 15.54 -10.31 -12.69
N ASN A 228 15.83 -10.54 -11.41
CA ASN A 228 16.86 -11.50 -10.97
C ASN A 228 16.35 -12.93 -10.82
N SER A 229 15.09 -13.22 -11.19
CA SER A 229 14.52 -14.57 -11.19
C SER A 229 14.79 -15.36 -12.48
N VAL A 230 15.71 -14.86 -13.34
CA VAL A 230 16.15 -15.58 -14.54
C VAL A 230 17.03 -16.78 -14.15
N ILE A 231 16.35 -17.90 -13.93
CA ILE A 231 16.71 -19.28 -14.29
C ILE A 231 18.17 -19.68 -13.98
N GLU A 232 18.38 -20.33 -12.84
CA GLU A 232 19.38 -21.40 -12.76
C GLU A 232 18.91 -22.50 -13.73
N THR A 233 19.38 -22.46 -14.97
CA THR A 233 19.35 -23.64 -15.83
C THR A 233 20.46 -24.54 -15.31
N ASP A 234 20.09 -25.52 -14.49
CA ASP A 234 20.86 -26.75 -14.33
C ASP A 234 21.07 -27.33 -15.73
N SER A 235 22.21 -27.00 -16.32
CA SER A 235 22.73 -27.69 -17.49
C SER A 235 23.48 -28.93 -17.02
N ASP A 236 22.74 -29.87 -16.44
CA ASP A 236 23.17 -31.26 -16.36
C ASP A 236 22.79 -31.93 -17.68
N SER A 237 23.78 -32.04 -18.55
CA SER A 237 23.77 -33.02 -19.64
C SER A 237 25.21 -33.48 -19.85
N SER A 238 25.55 -34.51 -19.08
CA SER A 238 26.58 -35.47 -19.44
C SER A 238 26.07 -36.27 -20.64
N GLY A 239 26.91 -36.35 -21.68
CA GLY A 239 26.66 -37.11 -22.92
C GLY A 239 27.73 -36.81 -23.97
#